data_AF-A0A813T654-F1
#
_entry.id   AF-A0A813T654-F1
#
_cell.length_a   1.000
_cell.length_b   1.000
_cell.length_c   1.000
_cell.angle_alpha   90.00
_cell.angle_beta   90.00
_cell.angle_gamma   90.00
#
_symmetry.space_group_name_H-M   'P 1'
#
loop_
_entity.id
_entity.type
_entity.pdbx_description
1 polymer ?
#
loop_
_entity_poly.entity_id
_entity_poly.type
_entity_poly.pdbx_seq_one_letter_code
_entity_poly.pdbx_strand_id
1 'polypeptide(L)'
;EFTQAFFNLGKLVLLSDNVKFSIEKVNVLPINLYQDKCDYKLVANLTRSLFDYALFETVILPNLISYFESQINVNYQTHNLLEKTFLSLITEYLLVHKKVLDIDYSNTETIIDNYDHLIKTKGLIHLNRLFQGDKKYMESKLNVKITEFIITQIDTWSSDSDILINSLITCPILIVKNSLLIEKIRNLSSKIVDQIDLKLNEESFEDKEMTQMELNCYFLSLTIRSLSLLSETVSSNLIINLICKLNRVKESLKNELKINFDFNSFDLSSNHLLHCLYLCENNEKNDLSLILDYLKIELSSAYASNRLNSIKLLSKYFVNVLSLNDENENILDICLKTELTPASLDEYRQKIYYLQKLDPIVCNKLINSENASREIPLRYLFGILYENFKLLWEPSVKLIQSWAADMKINDFWQIFSEFLSDLTHKIECKGHAWRKRQNKMDIDENDMDFNLMKCLDKYRYANMNSIDYMNNRLLMCKSMQGFASICEGKTRMLIPLFFRFMNNEYYKEENRLLSTSYDDLTKKYTRGNSN
;
A
#
# COMPACT_ATOMS: atom_id res chain seq x y z
N GLU A 1 -6.27 38.56 -6.77
CA GLU A 1 -7.47 38.34 -7.63
C GLU A 1 -7.11 38.10 -9.10
N PHE A 2 -6.51 39.05 -9.82
CA PHE A 2 -6.14 38.88 -11.23
C PHE A 2 -5.28 37.62 -11.50
N THR A 3 -4.19 37.43 -10.74
CA THR A 3 -3.32 36.25 -10.87
C THR A 3 -4.06 34.93 -10.65
N GLN A 4 -5.03 34.91 -9.73
CA GLN A 4 -5.82 33.72 -9.42
C GLN A 4 -6.86 33.43 -10.51
N ALA A 5 -7.47 34.46 -11.09
CA ALA A 5 -8.32 34.32 -12.27
C ALA A 5 -7.53 33.84 -13.50
N PHE A 6 -6.31 34.34 -13.68
CA PHE A 6 -5.39 33.89 -14.73
C PHE A 6 -5.00 32.41 -14.55
N PHE A 7 -4.69 31.98 -13.32
CA PHE A 7 -4.39 30.59 -13.00
C PHE A 7 -5.60 29.66 -13.22
N ASN A 8 -6.80 30.10 -12.84
CA ASN A 8 -8.03 29.35 -13.12
C ASN A 8 -8.28 29.20 -14.62
N LEU A 9 -8.01 30.24 -15.41
CA LEU A 9 -8.15 30.20 -16.87
C LEU A 9 -7.09 29.28 -17.50
N GLY A 10 -5.83 29.36 -17.06
CA GLY A 10 -4.76 28.46 -17.50
C GLY A 10 -5.07 27.00 -17.18
N LYS A 11 -5.58 26.71 -15.98
CA LYS A 11 -6.05 25.39 -15.57
C LYS A 11 -7.14 24.87 -16.50
N LEU A 12 -8.19 25.66 -16.74
CA LEU A 12 -9.31 25.27 -17.59
C LEU A 12 -8.85 24.96 -19.02
N VAL A 13 -7.90 25.73 -19.55
CA VAL A 13 -7.35 25.52 -20.90
C VAL A 13 -6.50 24.25 -20.98
N LEU A 14 -5.67 23.97 -19.97
CA LEU A 14 -4.78 22.80 -19.98
C LEU A 14 -5.54 21.48 -19.74
N LEU A 15 -6.60 21.50 -18.92
CA LEU A 15 -7.38 20.30 -18.59
C LEU A 15 -8.59 20.09 -19.51
N SER A 16 -8.91 21.02 -20.41
CA SER A 16 -10.06 20.87 -21.29
C SER A 16 -9.77 19.89 -22.44
N ASP A 17 -10.50 18.77 -22.48
CA ASP A 17 -10.46 17.82 -23.59
C ASP A 17 -11.00 18.41 -24.92
N ASN A 18 -11.78 19.49 -24.81
CA ASN A 18 -12.53 20.10 -25.92
C ASN A 18 -11.80 21.26 -26.62
N VAL A 19 -10.65 21.70 -26.11
CA VAL A 19 -9.91 22.83 -26.70
C VAL A 19 -8.59 22.36 -27.29
N LYS A 20 -8.55 22.19 -28.62
CA LYS A 20 -7.35 21.78 -29.36
C LYS A 20 -6.53 22.99 -29.77
N PHE A 21 -5.60 23.41 -28.93
CA PHE A 21 -4.53 24.33 -29.32
C PHE A 21 -3.38 23.58 -30.00
N SER A 22 -2.59 24.25 -30.83
CA SER A 22 -1.34 23.67 -31.33
C SER A 22 -0.37 23.45 -30.17
N ILE A 23 0.41 22.36 -30.19
CA ILE A 23 1.36 21.97 -29.14
C ILE A 23 2.29 23.15 -28.79
N GLU A 24 2.73 23.93 -29.78
CA GLU A 24 3.56 25.12 -29.59
C GLU A 24 2.89 26.19 -28.72
N LYS A 25 1.59 26.44 -28.90
CA LYS A 25 0.84 27.44 -28.11
C LYS A 25 0.51 26.94 -26.71
N VAL A 26 0.26 25.64 -26.56
CA VAL A 26 0.07 24.99 -25.26
C VAL A 26 1.34 25.04 -24.43
N ASN A 27 2.53 24.88 -25.04
CA ASN A 27 3.80 24.92 -24.34
C ASN A 27 4.19 26.33 -23.83
N VAL A 28 3.63 27.40 -24.41
CA VAL A 28 3.89 28.79 -23.96
C VAL A 28 3.13 29.14 -22.68
N LEU A 29 1.97 28.54 -22.45
CA LEU A 29 1.13 28.80 -21.28
C LEU A 29 1.83 28.48 -19.95
N PRO A 30 2.43 27.30 -19.76
CA PRO A 30 3.22 26.96 -18.58
C PRO A 30 4.35 27.96 -18.29
N ILE A 31 5.08 28.41 -19.32
CA ILE A 31 6.15 29.42 -19.15
C ILE A 31 5.60 30.71 -18.51
N ASN A 32 4.37 31.11 -18.89
CA ASN A 32 3.72 32.30 -18.33
C ASN A 32 3.03 32.06 -16.98
N LEU A 33 2.68 30.82 -16.65
CA LEU A 33 2.09 30.46 -15.37
C LEU A 33 3.14 30.34 -14.26
N TYR A 34 4.36 29.89 -14.62
CA TYR A 34 5.48 29.68 -13.70
C TYR A 34 6.48 30.85 -13.73
N GLN A 35 5.98 32.09 -13.60
CA GLN A 35 6.83 33.29 -13.57
C GLN A 35 7.31 33.65 -12.17
N ASP A 36 8.53 34.19 -12.07
CA ASP A 36 9.20 34.55 -10.79
C ASP A 36 8.43 35.56 -9.92
N LYS A 37 7.50 36.32 -10.50
CA LYS A 37 6.70 37.31 -9.78
C LYS A 37 5.49 36.69 -9.07
N CYS A 38 5.17 35.43 -9.35
CA CYS A 38 4.03 34.73 -8.77
C CYS A 38 4.37 34.20 -7.37
N ASP A 39 3.41 34.28 -6.46
CA ASP A 39 3.52 33.69 -5.11
C ASP A 39 3.61 32.16 -5.18
N TYR A 40 4.58 31.58 -4.49
CA TYR A 40 4.85 30.15 -4.46
C TYR A 40 3.66 29.33 -3.95
N LYS A 41 2.81 29.89 -3.08
CA LYS A 41 1.58 29.24 -2.62
C LYS A 41 0.55 29.09 -3.74
N LEU A 42 0.39 30.13 -4.56
CA LEU A 42 -0.52 30.11 -5.70
C LEU A 42 -0.01 29.14 -6.78
N VAL A 43 1.31 29.14 -7.02
CA VAL A 43 1.96 28.22 -7.97
C VAL A 43 1.81 26.77 -7.49
N ALA A 44 1.97 26.50 -6.19
CA ALA A 44 1.76 25.18 -5.61
C ALA A 44 0.31 24.70 -5.82
N ASN A 45 -0.69 25.55 -5.54
CA ASN A 45 -2.09 25.21 -5.72
C ASN A 45 -2.46 24.97 -7.20
N LEU A 46 -1.92 25.79 -8.10
CA LEU A 46 -2.07 25.56 -9.54
C LEU A 46 -1.47 24.21 -9.93
N THR A 47 -0.25 23.91 -9.48
CA THR A 47 0.46 22.67 -9.81
C THR A 47 -0.30 21.44 -9.34
N ARG A 48 -0.85 21.45 -8.13
CA ARG A 48 -1.73 20.36 -7.62
C ARG A 48 -2.92 20.11 -8.53
N SER A 49 -3.52 21.18 -9.03
CA SER A 49 -4.66 21.07 -9.94
C SER A 49 -4.31 20.52 -11.32
N LEU A 50 -3.02 20.49 -11.68
CA LEU A 50 -2.50 20.04 -12.97
C LEU A 50 -1.89 18.64 -12.91
N PHE A 51 -1.94 17.92 -11.79
CA PHE A 51 -1.33 16.59 -11.69
C PHE A 51 -1.90 15.56 -12.67
N ASP A 52 -3.19 15.68 -13.03
CA ASP A 52 -3.84 14.80 -14.01
C ASP A 52 -3.57 15.20 -15.47
N TYR A 53 -2.78 16.26 -15.70
CA TYR A 53 -2.45 16.72 -17.04
C TYR A 53 -1.50 15.74 -17.75
N ALA A 54 -1.89 15.27 -18.94
CA ALA A 54 -1.16 14.22 -19.67
C ALA A 54 0.32 14.55 -19.96
N LEU A 55 0.67 15.83 -20.11
CA LEU A 55 2.04 16.30 -20.38
C LEU A 55 2.71 16.92 -19.14
N PHE A 56 2.25 16.59 -17.94
CA PHE A 56 2.78 17.15 -16.70
C PHE A 56 4.31 17.02 -16.60
N GLU A 57 4.85 15.82 -16.83
CA GLU A 57 6.30 15.56 -16.67
C GLU A 57 7.15 16.26 -17.73
N THR A 58 6.64 16.36 -18.96
CA THR A 58 7.40 16.91 -20.08
C THR A 58 7.30 18.43 -20.18
N VAL A 59 6.23 19.03 -19.65
CA VAL A 59 5.91 20.44 -19.86
C VAL A 59 5.75 21.21 -18.56
N ILE A 60 5.04 20.67 -17.56
CA ILE A 60 4.77 21.39 -16.30
C ILE A 60 5.95 21.29 -15.35
N LEU A 61 6.46 20.08 -15.14
CA LEU A 61 7.53 19.80 -14.19
C LEU A 61 8.84 20.57 -14.48
N PRO A 62 9.33 20.69 -15.73
CA PRO A 62 10.54 21.48 -15.99
C PRO A 62 10.37 22.96 -15.68
N ASN A 63 9.18 23.52 -15.94
CA ASN A 63 8.85 24.91 -15.62
C ASN A 63 8.69 25.11 -14.10
N LEU A 64 8.14 24.13 -13.39
CA LEU A 64 8.08 24.11 -11.93
C LEU A 64 9.49 24.14 -11.31
N ILE A 65 10.40 23.29 -11.81
CA ILE A 65 11.81 23.23 -11.38
C ILE A 65 12.49 24.58 -11.60
N SER A 66 12.36 25.14 -12.82
CA SER A 66 12.96 26.44 -13.16
C SER A 66 12.42 27.57 -12.26
N TYR A 67 11.12 27.55 -11.94
CA TYR A 67 10.52 28.53 -11.04
C TYR A 67 11.04 28.40 -9.61
N PHE A 68 11.14 27.19 -9.04
CA PHE A 68 11.68 27.04 -7.69
C PHE A 68 13.18 27.38 -7.65
N GLU A 69 13.93 27.10 -8.71
CA GLU A 69 15.33 27.50 -8.82
C GLU A 69 15.49 29.03 -8.86
N SER A 70 14.65 29.76 -9.61
CA SER A 70 14.67 31.22 -9.64
C SER A 70 14.24 31.82 -8.30
N GLN A 71 13.18 31.29 -7.68
CA GLN A 71 12.71 31.75 -6.36
C GLN A 71 13.78 31.62 -5.28
N ILE A 72 14.52 30.50 -5.27
CA ILE A 72 15.62 30.27 -4.33
C ILE A 72 16.78 31.27 -4.51
N ASN A 73 17.00 31.75 -5.73
CA ASN A 73 18.02 32.78 -6.02
C ASN A 73 17.58 34.18 -5.56
N VAL A 74 16.28 34.49 -5.61
CA VAL A 74 15.74 35.83 -5.30
C VAL A 74 15.43 36.01 -3.81
N ASN A 75 14.86 34.98 -3.15
CA ASN A 75 14.36 35.09 -1.78
C ASN A 75 15.29 34.42 -0.76
N TYR A 76 16.26 35.19 -0.23
CA TYR A 76 17.18 34.72 0.81
C TYR A 76 16.55 34.51 2.21
N GLN A 77 15.35 35.05 2.46
CA GLN A 77 14.73 35.05 3.80
C GLN A 77 13.71 33.92 4.03
N THR A 78 13.25 33.23 2.99
CA THR A 78 12.29 32.10 3.08
C THR A 78 12.96 30.74 2.88
N HIS A 79 14.29 30.67 3.01
CA HIS A 79 15.05 29.42 2.96
C HIS A 79 14.42 28.40 3.93
N ASN A 80 14.13 27.21 3.41
CA ASN A 80 13.38 26.08 3.99
C ASN A 80 11.89 25.99 3.58
N LEU A 81 11.16 27.10 3.43
CA LEU A 81 9.74 27.01 3.05
C LEU A 81 9.56 26.63 1.57
N LEU A 82 10.43 27.13 0.70
CA LEU A 82 10.39 26.82 -0.73
C LEU A 82 10.79 25.37 -0.98
N GLU A 83 11.86 24.91 -0.33
CA GLU A 83 12.35 23.53 -0.38
C GLU A 83 11.28 22.56 0.16
N LYS A 84 10.66 22.88 1.31
CA LYS A 84 9.54 22.11 1.86
C LYS A 84 8.35 22.04 0.91
N THR A 85 7.98 23.15 0.28
CA THR A 85 6.83 23.20 -0.64
C THR A 85 7.10 22.41 -1.90
N PHE A 86 8.30 22.54 -2.47
CA PHE A 86 8.70 21.78 -3.65
C PHE A 86 8.73 20.28 -3.36
N LEU A 87 9.37 19.86 -2.26
CA LEU A 87 9.39 18.46 -1.84
C LEU A 87 7.98 17.92 -1.66
N SER A 88 7.11 18.66 -0.96
CA SER A 88 5.69 18.30 -0.77
C SER A 88 4.96 18.05 -2.09
N LEU A 89 5.09 18.94 -3.08
CA LEU A 89 4.42 18.80 -4.38
C LEU A 89 4.91 17.56 -5.13
N ILE A 90 6.22 17.32 -5.10
CA ILE A 90 6.81 16.13 -5.73
C ILE A 90 6.38 14.85 -5.00
N THR A 91 6.36 14.85 -3.66
CA THR A 91 5.87 13.71 -2.86
C THR A 91 4.42 13.39 -3.21
N GLU A 92 3.56 14.41 -3.28
CA GLU A 92 2.14 14.27 -3.61
C GLU A 92 1.96 13.66 -5.01
N TYR A 93 2.65 14.21 -6.02
CA TYR A 93 2.59 13.71 -7.38
C TYR A 93 3.04 12.25 -7.48
N LEU A 94 4.17 11.90 -6.86
CA LEU A 94 4.75 10.57 -6.93
C LEU A 94 3.88 9.52 -6.23
N LEU A 95 3.40 9.84 -5.03
CA LEU A 95 2.66 8.86 -4.22
C LEU A 95 1.20 8.73 -4.64
N VAL A 96 0.54 9.84 -4.98
CA VAL A 96 -0.90 9.84 -5.26
C VAL A 96 -1.18 9.57 -6.73
N HIS A 97 -0.47 10.24 -7.65
CA HIS A 97 -0.78 10.16 -9.08
C HIS A 97 0.04 9.09 -9.81
N LYS A 98 1.32 8.96 -9.48
CA LYS A 98 2.20 7.96 -10.13
C LYS A 98 2.25 6.62 -9.42
N LYS A 99 1.80 6.55 -8.17
CA LYS A 99 1.79 5.33 -7.36
C LYS A 99 3.16 4.63 -7.36
N VAL A 100 4.25 5.39 -7.26
CA VAL A 100 5.63 4.87 -7.42
C VAL A 100 5.98 3.73 -6.44
N LEU A 101 5.25 3.62 -5.34
CA LEU A 101 5.47 2.59 -4.34
C LEU A 101 4.54 1.36 -4.51
N ASP A 102 3.59 1.41 -5.44
CA ASP A 102 2.87 0.23 -5.91
C ASP A 102 3.82 -0.58 -6.80
N ILE A 103 3.97 -1.86 -6.50
CA ILE A 103 5.01 -2.69 -7.10
C ILE A 103 4.45 -3.27 -8.41
N ASP A 104 5.05 -2.91 -9.55
CA ASP A 104 4.82 -3.63 -10.81
C ASP A 104 5.66 -4.91 -10.79
N TYR A 105 4.99 -6.03 -10.54
CA TYR A 105 5.65 -7.32 -10.48
C TYR A 105 5.73 -8.03 -11.83
N SER A 106 5.22 -7.44 -12.91
CA SER A 106 5.06 -8.12 -14.20
C SER A 106 6.36 -8.49 -14.92
N ASN A 107 7.52 -7.91 -14.57
CA ASN A 107 8.79 -8.10 -15.27
C ASN A 107 9.87 -8.67 -14.33
N THR A 108 9.86 -9.97 -14.07
CA THR A 108 10.79 -10.61 -13.11
C THR A 108 12.09 -11.16 -13.69
N GLU A 109 12.31 -11.17 -15.00
CA GLU A 109 13.51 -11.84 -15.55
C GLU A 109 14.84 -11.09 -15.32
N THR A 110 14.84 -9.87 -14.78
CA THR A 110 16.08 -9.09 -14.53
C THR A 110 16.05 -8.27 -13.24
N ILE A 111 15.42 -8.75 -12.16
CA ILE A 111 15.34 -7.98 -10.89
C ILE A 111 16.71 -7.87 -10.16
N ILE A 112 17.75 -8.57 -10.64
CA ILE A 112 19.12 -8.42 -10.12
C ILE A 112 19.69 -7.01 -10.43
N ASP A 113 19.08 -6.24 -11.33
CA ASP A 113 19.49 -4.86 -11.54
C ASP A 113 18.78 -3.91 -10.56
N ASN A 114 19.44 -3.73 -9.41
CA ASN A 114 19.61 -2.48 -8.68
C ASN A 114 18.89 -1.28 -9.30
N TYR A 115 17.94 -0.68 -8.59
CA TYR A 115 17.31 0.62 -8.90
C TYR A 115 16.51 0.73 -10.21
N ASP A 116 16.97 0.13 -11.30
CA ASP A 116 16.46 0.26 -12.67
C ASP A 116 15.06 -0.32 -12.87
N HIS A 117 14.59 -1.20 -11.97
CA HIS A 117 13.23 -1.76 -12.02
C HIS A 117 12.16 -0.88 -11.35
N LEU A 118 12.49 -0.13 -10.29
CA LEU A 118 11.60 0.96 -9.83
C LEU A 118 11.45 2.03 -10.91
N ILE A 119 12.52 2.23 -11.68
CA ILE A 119 12.67 3.18 -12.79
C ILE A 119 11.89 2.75 -14.06
N LYS A 120 11.62 1.45 -14.23
CA LYS A 120 10.91 0.88 -15.40
C LYS A 120 9.41 0.65 -15.20
N THR A 121 8.85 1.02 -14.04
CA THR A 121 7.40 1.15 -13.87
C THR A 121 6.87 2.11 -14.95
N LYS A 122 5.79 1.73 -15.64
CA LYS A 122 5.18 2.53 -16.71
C LYS A 122 4.78 3.91 -16.15
N GLY A 123 5.64 4.92 -16.30
CA GLY A 123 5.31 6.30 -15.95
C GLY A 123 6.38 7.15 -15.29
N LEU A 124 7.56 6.60 -14.91
CA LEU A 124 8.63 7.37 -14.26
C LEU A 124 9.89 7.61 -15.11
N ILE A 125 9.93 7.07 -16.33
CA ILE A 125 11.09 7.16 -17.22
C ILE A 125 11.48 8.63 -17.50
N HIS A 126 10.51 9.54 -17.64
CA HIS A 126 10.78 10.97 -17.87
C HIS A 126 11.25 11.69 -16.60
N LEU A 127 10.62 11.43 -15.46
CA LEU A 127 11.06 11.91 -14.16
C LEU A 127 12.51 11.49 -13.85
N ASN A 128 12.85 10.24 -14.13
CA ASN A 128 14.21 9.75 -13.91
C ASN A 128 15.23 10.33 -14.90
N ARG A 129 14.84 10.48 -16.18
CA ARG A 129 15.67 11.22 -17.16
C ARG A 129 15.92 12.66 -16.72
N LEU A 130 14.91 13.34 -16.15
CA LEU A 130 15.03 14.71 -15.67
C LEU A 130 15.92 14.83 -14.42
N PHE A 131 15.77 13.92 -13.45
CA PHE A 131 16.48 14.03 -12.16
C PHE A 131 17.84 13.30 -12.11
N GLN A 132 18.04 12.21 -12.86
CA GLN A 132 19.30 11.45 -12.90
C GLN A 132 20.06 11.58 -14.23
N GLY A 133 19.36 11.82 -15.34
CA GLY A 133 19.95 11.88 -16.69
C GLY A 133 20.32 13.29 -17.18
N ASP A 134 19.69 14.34 -16.63
CA ASP A 134 19.86 15.71 -17.10
C ASP A 134 20.94 16.42 -16.28
N LYS A 135 22.14 16.60 -16.86
CA LYS A 135 23.26 17.30 -16.21
C LYS A 135 22.86 18.67 -15.65
N LYS A 136 21.88 19.34 -16.29
CA LYS A 136 21.39 20.65 -15.90
C LYS A 136 20.70 20.67 -14.53
N TYR A 137 19.84 19.69 -14.24
CA TYR A 137 19.22 19.61 -12.91
C TYR A 137 20.23 19.16 -11.87
N MET A 138 21.10 18.23 -12.24
CA MET A 138 22.11 17.66 -11.37
C MET A 138 23.10 18.70 -10.82
N GLU A 139 23.50 19.63 -11.66
CA GLU A 139 24.37 20.77 -11.32
C GLU A 139 23.56 22.00 -10.87
N SER A 140 22.22 21.92 -10.81
CA SER A 140 21.37 23.03 -10.42
C SER A 140 21.55 23.40 -8.95
N LYS A 141 21.40 24.69 -8.65
CA LYS A 141 21.44 25.17 -7.26
C LYS A 141 20.27 24.61 -6.43
N LEU A 142 19.14 24.35 -7.09
CA LEU A 142 17.96 23.74 -6.46
C LEU A 142 18.31 22.36 -5.89
N ASN A 143 18.98 21.50 -6.67
CA ASN A 143 19.37 20.16 -6.22
C ASN A 143 20.35 20.22 -5.03
N VAL A 144 21.34 21.12 -5.09
CA VAL A 144 22.29 21.34 -3.98
C VAL A 144 21.56 21.78 -2.72
N LYS A 145 20.69 22.80 -2.81
CA LYS A 145 19.94 23.28 -1.64
C LYS A 145 18.93 22.29 -1.10
N ILE A 146 18.27 21.50 -1.95
CA ILE A 146 17.39 20.41 -1.50
C ILE A 146 18.22 19.36 -0.75
N THR A 147 19.39 18.99 -1.28
CA THR A 147 20.28 18.02 -0.63
C THR A 147 20.76 18.54 0.72
N GLU A 148 21.19 19.79 0.81
CA GLU A 148 21.56 20.46 2.07
C GLU A 148 20.38 20.51 3.04
N PHE A 149 19.20 20.90 2.56
CA PHE A 149 17.98 20.94 3.36
C PHE A 149 17.67 19.56 3.94
N ILE A 150 17.68 18.50 3.12
CA ILE A 150 17.44 17.13 3.57
C ILE A 150 18.47 16.71 4.61
N ILE A 151 19.76 17.00 4.39
CA ILE A 151 20.82 16.70 5.36
C ILE A 151 20.56 17.43 6.69
N THR A 152 20.22 18.72 6.66
CA THR A 152 19.90 19.46 7.88
C THR A 152 18.68 18.90 8.60
N GLN A 153 17.62 18.53 7.87
CA GLN A 153 16.44 17.90 8.45
C GLN A 153 16.80 16.57 9.12
N ILE A 154 17.63 15.74 8.48
CA ILE A 154 18.11 14.47 9.03
C ILE A 154 18.87 14.68 10.35
N ASP A 155 19.73 15.70 10.41
CA ASP A 155 20.49 16.02 11.63
C ASP A 155 19.58 16.53 12.76
N THR A 156 18.53 17.30 12.41
CA THR A 156 17.59 17.88 13.38
C THR A 156 16.38 16.99 13.70
N TRP A 157 16.40 15.73 13.30
CA TRP A 157 15.23 14.87 13.38
C TRP A 157 14.70 14.71 14.80
N SER A 158 13.44 15.14 15.00
CA SER A 158 12.60 14.83 16.14
C SER A 158 11.48 13.87 15.73
N SER A 159 10.97 13.10 16.70
CA SER A 159 10.00 12.00 16.54
C SER A 159 8.71 12.33 15.79
N ASP A 160 8.38 13.62 15.63
CA ASP A 160 7.11 14.11 15.06
C ASP A 160 7.30 14.96 13.78
N SER A 161 8.45 14.87 13.13
CA SER A 161 8.71 15.68 11.93
C SER A 161 8.14 15.05 10.65
N ASP A 162 6.84 15.27 10.40
CA ASP A 162 6.15 14.92 9.13
C ASP A 162 6.97 15.32 7.88
N ILE A 163 7.64 16.46 7.95
CA ILE A 163 8.46 17.04 6.87
C ILE A 163 9.61 16.11 6.46
N LEU A 164 10.24 15.45 7.43
CA LEU A 164 11.36 14.56 7.18
C LEU A 164 10.87 13.24 6.57
N ILE A 165 9.75 12.69 7.05
CA ILE A 165 9.08 11.55 6.42
C ILE A 165 8.76 11.86 4.95
N ASN A 166 8.21 13.05 4.66
CA ASN A 166 7.94 13.49 3.28
C ASN A 166 9.21 13.48 2.42
N SER A 167 10.27 14.07 2.96
CA SER A 167 11.54 14.21 2.25
C SER A 167 12.17 12.85 1.95
N LEU A 168 12.17 11.92 2.93
CA LEU A 168 12.78 10.59 2.82
C LEU A 168 12.02 9.63 1.91
N ILE A 169 10.70 9.77 1.80
CA ILE A 169 9.93 8.98 0.83
C ILE A 169 10.27 9.41 -0.61
N THR A 170 10.56 10.71 -0.83
CA THR A 170 10.96 11.23 -2.15
C THR A 170 12.45 11.13 -2.45
N CYS A 171 13.30 10.95 -1.44
CA CYS A 171 14.76 10.85 -1.56
C CYS A 171 15.22 9.84 -2.63
N PRO A 172 14.62 8.63 -2.77
CA PRO A 172 15.08 7.65 -3.76
C PRO A 172 14.98 8.13 -5.21
N ILE A 173 14.09 9.10 -5.48
CA ILE A 173 13.75 9.57 -6.83
C ILE A 173 14.46 10.90 -7.12
N LEU A 174 14.63 11.75 -6.11
CA LEU A 174 15.18 13.10 -6.26
C LEU A 174 16.70 13.17 -6.16
N ILE A 175 17.36 12.21 -5.52
CA ILE A 175 18.74 12.37 -5.12
C ILE A 175 19.65 11.40 -5.84
N VAL A 176 20.65 11.96 -6.50
CA VAL A 176 21.79 11.20 -7.02
C VAL A 176 22.77 10.87 -5.91
N LYS A 177 23.27 9.63 -5.95
CA LYS A 177 24.27 9.01 -5.07
C LYS A 177 25.31 10.01 -4.55
N ASN A 178 25.03 10.62 -3.39
CA ASN A 178 25.99 11.38 -2.60
C ASN A 178 26.40 10.50 -1.40
N SER A 179 27.68 10.16 -1.31
CA SER A 179 28.20 9.24 -0.28
C SER A 179 27.91 9.72 1.15
N LEU A 180 27.98 11.03 1.39
CA LEU A 180 27.72 11.62 2.71
C LEU A 180 26.24 11.52 3.09
N LEU A 181 25.34 11.70 2.13
CA LEU A 181 23.91 11.53 2.38
C LEU A 181 23.57 10.07 2.67
N ILE A 182 24.16 9.13 1.93
CA ILE A 182 23.96 7.69 2.15
C ILE A 182 24.37 7.28 3.58
N GLU A 183 25.49 7.80 4.08
CA GLU A 183 25.94 7.55 5.46
C GLU A 183 24.97 8.12 6.51
N LYS A 184 24.48 9.35 6.30
CA LYS A 184 23.48 9.96 7.20
C LYS A 184 22.14 9.22 7.17
N ILE A 185 21.69 8.79 5.98
CA ILE A 185 20.50 7.96 5.80
C ILE A 185 20.63 6.64 6.56
N ARG A 186 21.81 6.00 6.52
CA ARG A 186 22.08 4.77 7.28
C ARG A 186 21.87 4.99 8.77
N ASN A 187 22.45 6.04 9.34
CA ASN A 187 22.30 6.36 10.77
C ASN A 187 20.86 6.72 11.15
N LEU A 188 20.10 7.30 10.23
CA LEU A 188 18.69 7.60 10.45
C LEU A 188 17.82 6.35 10.40
N SER A 189 18.13 5.40 9.49
CA SER A 189 17.38 4.15 9.35
C SER A 189 17.35 3.35 10.66
N SER A 190 18.48 3.30 11.40
CA SER A 190 18.52 2.65 12.71
C SER A 190 17.66 3.39 13.73
N LYS A 191 17.69 4.73 13.75
CA LYS A 191 16.85 5.51 14.66
C LYS A 191 15.35 5.37 14.35
N ILE A 192 14.98 5.27 13.07
CA ILE A 192 13.59 5.03 12.64
C ILE A 192 13.14 3.63 13.08
N VAL A 193 14.00 2.62 12.93
CA VAL A 193 13.76 1.27 13.45
C VAL A 193 13.52 1.30 14.96
N ASP A 194 14.34 2.02 15.72
CA ASP A 194 14.17 2.17 17.17
C ASP A 194 12.84 2.84 17.52
N GLN A 195 12.38 3.82 16.73
CA GLN A 195 11.06 4.45 16.95
C GLN A 195 9.89 3.54 16.64
N ILE A 196 9.98 2.73 15.56
CA ILE A 196 8.96 1.70 15.32
C ILE A 196 8.92 0.74 16.49
N ASP A 197 10.10 0.33 16.98
CA ASP A 197 10.20 -0.58 18.11
C ASP A 197 9.56 0.00 19.37
N LEU A 198 9.90 1.25 19.72
CA LEU A 198 9.27 1.96 20.85
C LEU A 198 7.74 2.01 20.72
N LYS A 199 7.23 2.41 19.55
CA LYS A 199 5.78 2.47 19.30
C LYS A 199 5.11 1.09 19.42
N LEU A 200 5.77 0.01 18.98
CA LEU A 200 5.25 -1.36 19.10
C LEU A 200 5.26 -1.88 20.55
N ASN A 201 6.08 -1.32 21.43
CA ASN A 201 6.21 -1.73 22.83
C ASN A 201 5.35 -0.91 23.81
N GLU A 202 4.60 0.09 23.35
CA GLU A 202 3.68 0.85 24.20
C GLU A 202 2.52 -0.06 24.67
N GLU A 203 2.62 -0.61 25.90
CA GLU A 203 1.69 -1.61 26.45
C GLU A 203 0.29 -1.06 26.79
N SER A 204 0.11 0.27 26.82
CA SER A 204 -1.16 0.92 27.16
C SER A 204 -1.88 1.46 25.93
N PHE A 205 -2.70 0.62 25.30
CA PHE A 205 -3.46 0.98 24.10
C PHE A 205 -4.74 1.77 24.45
N GLU A 206 -4.63 3.07 24.72
CA GLU A 206 -5.82 3.93 24.90
C GLU A 206 -6.49 4.29 23.57
N ASP A 207 -7.83 4.18 23.49
CA ASP A 207 -8.65 4.31 22.26
C ASP A 207 -8.47 5.63 21.46
N LYS A 208 -7.90 6.68 22.07
CA LYS A 208 -7.75 8.02 21.46
C LYS A 208 -6.45 8.21 20.69
N GLU A 209 -5.34 7.59 21.11
CA GLU A 209 -4.01 7.78 20.51
C GLU A 209 -3.67 6.68 19.49
N MET A 210 -4.35 5.53 19.55
CA MET A 210 -3.95 4.33 18.79
C MET A 210 -4.12 4.39 17.27
N THR A 211 -5.06 5.18 16.73
CA THR A 211 -5.12 5.39 15.27
C THR A 211 -3.88 6.09 14.73
N GLN A 212 -3.18 6.86 15.57
CA GLN A 212 -1.92 7.49 15.20
C GLN A 212 -0.78 6.46 15.17
N MET A 213 -0.79 5.46 16.06
CA MET A 213 0.24 4.41 16.08
C MET A 213 0.25 3.60 14.78
N GLU A 214 -0.89 3.09 14.33
CA GLU A 214 -0.98 2.24 13.13
C GLU A 214 -0.54 2.99 11.87
N LEU A 215 -0.98 4.26 11.78
CA LEU A 215 -0.56 5.19 10.74
C LEU A 215 0.95 5.45 10.83
N ASN A 216 1.48 5.72 12.02
CA ASN A 216 2.91 5.90 12.24
C ASN A 216 3.72 4.66 11.84
N CYS A 217 3.29 3.45 12.21
CA CYS A 217 3.93 2.20 11.79
C CYS A 217 3.92 2.06 10.26
N TYR A 218 2.81 2.40 9.62
CA TYR A 218 2.71 2.42 8.16
C TYR A 218 3.67 3.43 7.53
N PHE A 219 3.75 4.67 8.04
CA PHE A 219 4.67 5.68 7.50
C PHE A 219 6.13 5.32 7.74
N LEU A 220 6.46 4.86 8.94
CA LEU A 220 7.83 4.50 9.27
C LEU A 220 8.28 3.27 8.48
N SER A 221 7.44 2.24 8.30
CA SER A 221 7.75 1.10 7.44
C SER A 221 7.89 1.50 5.95
N LEU A 222 7.06 2.43 5.47
CA LEU A 222 7.18 3.03 4.15
C LEU A 222 8.52 3.75 3.98
N THR A 223 8.95 4.52 5.00
CA THR A 223 10.26 5.18 4.98
C THR A 223 11.41 4.18 5.03
N ILE A 224 11.34 3.12 5.83
CA ILE A 224 12.37 2.07 5.82
C ILE A 224 12.49 1.48 4.42
N ARG A 225 11.36 1.21 3.74
CA ARG A 225 11.38 0.73 2.36
C ARG A 225 12.02 1.71 1.40
N SER A 226 11.70 3.01 1.49
CA SER A 226 12.33 4.01 0.64
C SER A 226 13.84 4.08 0.88
N LEU A 227 14.29 3.95 2.13
CA LEU A 227 15.72 3.96 2.48
C LEU A 227 16.45 2.66 2.08
N SER A 228 15.83 1.49 2.24
CA SER A 228 16.42 0.21 1.84
C SER A 228 16.73 0.17 0.36
N LEU A 229 15.92 0.83 -0.48
CA LEU A 229 16.20 0.98 -1.90
C LEU A 229 17.48 1.77 -2.16
N LEU A 230 17.75 2.81 -1.36
CA LEU A 230 18.87 3.74 -1.54
C LEU A 230 20.23 3.15 -1.16
N SER A 231 20.30 2.35 -0.10
CA SER A 231 21.57 2.12 0.58
C SER A 231 21.92 0.65 0.85
N GLU A 232 21.04 -0.32 0.64
CA GLU A 232 21.28 -1.74 1.00
C GLU A 232 21.72 -1.93 2.49
N THR A 233 21.56 -0.91 3.35
CA THR A 233 22.26 -0.85 4.65
C THR A 233 21.49 -1.43 5.83
N VAL A 234 20.17 -1.63 5.71
CA VAL A 234 19.36 -2.09 6.85
C VAL A 234 19.60 -3.59 7.06
N SER A 235 19.99 -3.97 8.27
CA SER A 235 20.25 -5.38 8.56
C SER A 235 18.96 -6.20 8.51
N SER A 236 19.04 -7.36 7.86
CA SER A 236 17.96 -8.34 7.77
C SER A 236 17.38 -8.69 9.15
N ASN A 237 18.25 -8.85 10.16
CA ASN A 237 17.86 -9.17 11.53
C ASN A 237 16.98 -8.11 12.19
N LEU A 238 17.24 -6.83 11.96
CA LEU A 238 16.38 -5.76 12.50
C LEU A 238 15.00 -5.80 11.83
N ILE A 239 14.96 -6.00 10.51
CA ILE A 239 13.69 -6.10 9.77
C ILE A 239 12.89 -7.32 10.23
N ILE A 240 13.53 -8.48 10.41
CA ILE A 240 12.90 -9.70 10.92
C ILE A 240 12.33 -9.48 12.31
N ASN A 241 13.09 -8.85 13.21
CA ASN A 241 12.61 -8.51 14.55
C ASN A 241 11.38 -7.60 14.51
N LEU A 242 11.38 -6.57 13.65
CA LEU A 242 10.23 -5.70 13.45
C LEU A 242 9.02 -6.45 12.92
N ILE A 243 9.19 -7.33 11.93
CA ILE A 243 8.11 -8.17 11.40
C ILE A 243 7.51 -9.05 12.50
N CYS A 244 8.36 -9.71 13.29
CA CYS A 244 7.92 -10.53 14.42
C CYS A 244 7.13 -9.72 15.45
N LYS A 245 7.60 -8.52 15.82
CA LYS A 245 6.92 -7.63 16.77
C LYS A 245 5.58 -7.13 16.21
N LEU A 246 5.56 -6.70 14.95
CA LEU A 246 4.35 -6.27 14.26
C LEU A 246 3.29 -7.39 14.25
N ASN A 247 3.70 -8.63 13.95
CA ASN A 247 2.81 -9.78 13.98
C ASN A 247 2.26 -10.06 15.38
N ARG A 248 3.11 -10.01 16.43
CA ARG A 248 2.66 -10.19 17.82
C ARG A 248 1.64 -9.13 18.24
N VAL A 249 1.85 -7.88 17.86
CA VAL A 249 0.88 -6.80 18.14
C VAL A 249 -0.43 -7.06 17.40
N LYS A 250 -0.38 -7.43 16.11
CA LYS A 250 -1.55 -7.79 15.31
C LYS A 250 -2.34 -8.95 15.92
N GLU A 251 -1.65 -10.01 16.37
CA GLU A 251 -2.26 -11.16 17.03
C GLU A 251 -2.88 -10.79 18.38
N SER A 252 -2.20 -9.97 19.19
CA SER A 252 -2.71 -9.49 20.47
C SER A 252 -4.02 -8.70 20.30
N LEU A 253 -4.03 -7.73 19.39
CA LEU A 253 -5.21 -6.92 19.07
C LEU A 253 -6.38 -7.77 18.57
N LYS A 254 -6.09 -8.81 17.76
CA LYS A 254 -7.08 -9.77 17.27
C LYS A 254 -7.65 -10.62 18.41
N ASN A 255 -6.81 -11.09 19.33
CA ASN A 255 -7.25 -11.91 20.47
C ASN A 255 -8.13 -11.12 21.44
N GLU A 256 -7.84 -9.83 21.62
CA GLU A 256 -8.67 -8.92 22.41
C GLU A 256 -9.96 -8.48 21.68
N LEU A 257 -10.18 -8.93 20.44
CA LEU A 257 -11.32 -8.57 19.58
C LEU A 257 -11.51 -7.05 19.47
N LYS A 258 -10.40 -6.32 19.40
CA LYS A 258 -10.41 -4.86 19.36
C LYS A 258 -10.74 -4.36 17.95
N ILE A 259 -11.97 -3.88 17.76
CA ILE A 259 -12.51 -3.44 16.47
C ILE A 259 -12.09 -2.00 16.10
N ASN A 260 -11.55 -1.23 17.05
CA ASN A 260 -11.22 0.19 16.87
C ASN A 260 -9.99 0.46 15.97
N PHE A 261 -9.34 -0.61 15.51
CA PHE A 261 -8.02 -0.64 14.88
C PHE A 261 -8.13 -0.80 13.37
N ASP A 262 -7.26 -0.15 12.61
CA ASP A 262 -7.12 -0.29 11.17
C ASP A 262 -6.03 -1.32 10.81
N PHE A 263 -6.45 -2.58 10.79
CA PHE A 263 -5.64 -3.73 10.39
C PHE A 263 -5.04 -3.62 8.98
N ASN A 264 -5.61 -2.80 8.09
CA ASN A 264 -5.03 -2.60 6.76
C ASN A 264 -3.71 -1.84 6.82
N SER A 265 -3.55 -0.93 7.79
CA SER A 265 -2.29 -0.22 8.01
C SER A 265 -1.19 -1.17 8.42
N PHE A 266 -1.51 -2.12 9.29
CA PHE A 266 -0.58 -3.18 9.68
C PHE A 266 -0.24 -4.07 8.47
N ASP A 267 -1.23 -4.51 7.70
CA ASP A 267 -1.00 -5.33 6.49
C ASP A 267 -0.13 -4.60 5.45
N LEU A 268 -0.31 -3.28 5.28
CA LEU A 268 0.55 -2.46 4.43
C LEU A 268 1.94 -2.28 5.03
N SER A 269 2.06 -2.11 6.35
CA SER A 269 3.36 -2.05 7.02
C SER A 269 4.16 -3.34 6.80
N SER A 270 3.48 -4.49 6.93
CA SER A 270 4.00 -5.80 6.62
C SER A 270 4.48 -5.90 5.18
N ASN A 271 3.71 -5.38 4.22
CA ASN A 271 4.12 -5.33 2.81
C ASN A 271 5.49 -4.64 2.65
N HIS A 272 5.64 -3.47 3.26
CA HIS A 272 6.84 -2.67 3.15
C HIS A 272 8.04 -3.39 3.76
N LEU A 273 7.90 -3.93 4.97
CA LEU A 273 8.96 -4.65 5.66
C LEU A 273 9.35 -5.96 4.94
N LEU A 274 8.38 -6.73 4.43
CA LEU A 274 8.65 -7.96 3.67
C LEU A 274 9.40 -7.66 2.37
N HIS A 275 9.05 -6.56 1.69
CA HIS A 275 9.80 -6.13 0.52
C HIS A 275 11.22 -5.71 0.89
N CYS A 276 11.41 -4.92 1.95
CA CYS A 276 12.75 -4.57 2.44
C CYS A 276 13.58 -5.82 2.70
N LEU A 277 13.00 -6.81 3.39
CA LEU A 277 13.68 -8.06 3.68
C LEU A 277 14.04 -8.80 2.39
N TYR A 278 13.15 -8.84 1.40
CA TYR A 278 13.46 -9.48 0.12
C TYR A 278 14.65 -8.84 -0.60
N LEU A 279 14.79 -7.51 -0.52
CA LEU A 279 15.89 -6.74 -1.10
C LEU A 279 17.22 -6.96 -0.38
N CYS A 280 17.21 -7.33 0.91
CA CYS A 280 18.44 -7.67 1.62
C CYS A 280 19.08 -8.94 1.01
N GLU A 281 20.32 -8.82 0.52
CA GLU A 281 21.05 -9.92 -0.11
C GLU A 281 21.48 -11.02 0.89
N ASN A 282 21.71 -10.65 2.17
CA ASN A 282 22.30 -11.51 3.20
C ASN A 282 21.30 -12.30 4.06
N ASN A 283 20.15 -12.72 3.50
CA ASN A 283 19.17 -13.47 4.30
C ASN A 283 19.61 -14.92 4.48
N GLU A 284 20.21 -15.25 5.62
CA GLU A 284 20.48 -16.64 5.97
C GLU A 284 19.16 -17.39 6.19
N LYS A 285 19.13 -18.68 5.82
CA LYS A 285 17.94 -19.53 6.05
C LYS A 285 17.54 -19.56 7.52
N ASN A 286 18.51 -19.48 8.43
CA ASN A 286 18.26 -19.49 9.87
C ASN A 286 17.41 -18.29 10.30
N ASP A 287 17.66 -17.11 9.76
CA ASP A 287 16.93 -15.90 10.13
C ASP A 287 15.49 -15.94 9.59
N LEU A 288 15.30 -16.45 8.37
CA LEU A 288 13.96 -16.62 7.77
C LEU A 288 13.09 -17.65 8.52
N SER A 289 13.71 -18.61 9.22
CA SER A 289 12.96 -19.60 10.01
C SER A 289 12.10 -18.96 11.11
N LEU A 290 12.53 -17.79 11.63
CA LEU A 290 11.82 -17.05 12.68
C LEU A 290 10.48 -16.47 12.21
N ILE A 291 10.33 -16.23 10.91
CA ILE A 291 9.13 -15.65 10.30
C ILE A 291 8.40 -16.63 9.39
N LEU A 292 8.79 -17.91 9.37
CA LEU A 292 8.27 -18.88 8.40
C LEU A 292 6.75 -19.05 8.49
N ASP A 293 6.21 -19.17 9.69
CA ASP A 293 4.77 -19.31 9.89
C ASP A 293 4.01 -18.03 9.56
N TYR A 294 4.62 -16.87 9.85
CA TYR A 294 4.07 -15.58 9.45
C TYR A 294 4.00 -15.43 7.92
N LEU A 295 5.04 -15.83 7.19
CA LEU A 295 5.06 -15.80 5.73
C LEU A 295 3.96 -16.68 5.13
N LYS A 296 3.69 -17.86 5.72
CA LYS A 296 2.56 -18.71 5.30
C LYS A 296 1.23 -18.01 5.51
N ILE A 297 1.01 -17.38 6.66
CA ILE A 297 -0.24 -16.63 6.95
C ILE A 297 -0.44 -15.50 5.94
N GLU A 298 0.63 -14.78 5.59
CA GLU A 298 0.58 -13.67 4.62
C GLU A 298 0.25 -14.13 3.18
N LEU A 299 0.34 -15.41 2.85
CA LEU A 299 -0.19 -15.94 1.57
C LEU A 299 -1.72 -15.78 1.45
N SER A 300 -2.42 -15.68 2.58
CA SER A 300 -3.87 -15.40 2.62
C SER A 300 -4.20 -13.91 2.62
N SER A 301 -3.20 -13.04 2.46
CA SER A 301 -3.39 -11.58 2.46
C SER A 301 -4.26 -11.11 1.28
N ALA A 302 -5.03 -10.06 1.52
CA ALA A 302 -5.81 -9.37 0.48
C ALA A 302 -4.91 -8.62 -0.51
N TYR A 303 -3.69 -8.26 -0.09
CA TYR A 303 -2.72 -7.56 -0.92
C TYR A 303 -1.87 -8.55 -1.71
N ALA A 304 -1.99 -8.53 -3.04
CA ALA A 304 -1.18 -9.34 -3.96
C ALA A 304 0.32 -9.18 -3.72
N SER A 305 0.76 -7.97 -3.38
CA SER A 305 2.15 -7.68 -3.04
C SER A 305 2.66 -8.44 -1.82
N ASN A 306 1.84 -8.60 -0.77
CA ASN A 306 2.21 -9.37 0.41
C ASN A 306 2.38 -10.84 0.04
N ARG A 307 1.39 -11.40 -0.68
CA ARG A 307 1.43 -12.79 -1.14
C ARG A 307 2.68 -13.05 -1.96
N LEU A 308 2.99 -12.15 -2.90
CA LEU A 308 4.14 -12.30 -3.78
C LEU A 308 5.48 -12.17 -3.04
N ASN A 309 5.63 -11.19 -2.14
CA ASN A 309 6.84 -11.09 -1.32
C ASN A 309 7.00 -12.33 -0.44
N SER A 310 5.90 -12.85 0.13
CA SER A 310 5.92 -14.09 0.90
C SER A 310 6.30 -15.31 0.06
N ILE A 311 5.76 -15.48 -1.15
CA ILE A 311 6.15 -16.56 -2.07
C ILE A 311 7.65 -16.49 -2.36
N LYS A 312 8.18 -15.31 -2.65
CA LYS A 312 9.61 -15.10 -2.95
C LYS A 312 10.52 -15.36 -1.75
N LEU A 313 10.10 -15.01 -0.54
CA LEU A 313 10.86 -15.28 0.68
C LEU A 313 10.80 -16.76 1.07
N LEU A 314 9.63 -17.38 0.93
CA LEU A 314 9.46 -18.83 1.14
C LEU A 314 10.30 -19.63 0.15
N SER A 315 10.40 -19.19 -1.11
CA SER A 315 11.20 -19.90 -2.11
C SER A 315 12.70 -19.79 -1.84
N LYS A 316 13.18 -18.61 -1.39
CA LYS A 316 14.55 -18.45 -0.87
C LYS A 316 14.84 -19.44 0.27
N TYR A 317 13.86 -19.73 1.13
CA TYR A 317 14.02 -20.69 2.23
C TYR A 317 14.01 -22.15 1.75
N PHE A 318 12.97 -22.56 1.00
CA PHE A 318 12.72 -23.96 0.65
C PHE A 318 13.54 -24.47 -0.54
N VAL A 319 13.59 -23.70 -1.65
CA VAL A 319 14.07 -24.21 -2.95
C VAL A 319 15.35 -23.52 -3.44
N ASN A 320 15.73 -22.38 -2.83
CA ASN A 320 16.84 -21.48 -3.22
C ASN A 320 16.68 -20.81 -4.60
N VAL A 321 16.01 -21.43 -5.58
CA VAL A 321 15.77 -20.86 -6.92
C VAL A 321 14.33 -21.13 -7.37
N LEU A 322 13.62 -20.07 -7.77
CA LEU A 322 12.30 -20.17 -8.42
C LEU A 322 12.49 -20.50 -9.90
N SER A 323 11.72 -21.46 -10.41
CA SER A 323 11.73 -21.81 -11.83
C SER A 323 10.47 -21.29 -12.53
N LEU A 324 10.65 -20.53 -13.61
CA LEU A 324 9.54 -20.13 -14.49
C LEU A 324 9.27 -21.14 -15.59
N ASN A 325 10.07 -22.20 -15.69
CA ASN A 325 9.92 -23.27 -16.67
C ASN A 325 9.03 -24.39 -16.13
N ASP A 326 8.37 -25.14 -17.02
CA ASP A 326 7.38 -26.16 -16.62
C ASP A 326 8.01 -27.52 -16.26
N GLU A 327 9.30 -27.71 -16.54
CA GLU A 327 9.94 -29.04 -16.49
C GLU A 327 10.33 -29.52 -15.08
N ASN A 328 10.39 -28.62 -14.08
CA ASN A 328 10.70 -28.92 -12.67
C ASN A 328 9.98 -27.96 -11.70
N GLU A 329 8.69 -27.70 -11.92
CA GLU A 329 7.92 -26.78 -11.07
C GLU A 329 7.73 -27.30 -9.65
N ASN A 330 8.07 -26.46 -8.67
CA ASN A 330 7.66 -26.65 -7.28
C ASN A 330 6.30 -25.95 -7.00
N ILE A 331 5.75 -26.12 -5.80
CA ILE A 331 4.47 -25.48 -5.43
C ILE A 331 4.56 -23.95 -5.42
N LEU A 332 5.67 -23.39 -4.96
CA LEU A 332 5.88 -21.95 -4.92
C LEU A 332 6.05 -21.36 -6.32
N ASP A 333 6.57 -22.12 -7.29
CA ASP A 333 6.63 -21.74 -8.70
C ASP A 333 5.21 -21.65 -9.29
N ILE A 334 4.34 -22.61 -8.97
CA ILE A 334 2.93 -22.58 -9.40
C ILE A 334 2.21 -21.36 -8.81
N CYS A 335 2.38 -21.10 -7.50
CA CYS A 335 1.83 -19.92 -6.85
C CYS A 335 2.38 -18.63 -7.47
N LEU A 336 3.69 -18.58 -7.76
CA LEU A 336 4.35 -17.43 -8.38
C LEU A 336 3.79 -17.16 -9.79
N LYS A 337 3.72 -18.19 -10.64
CA LYS A 337 3.15 -18.08 -12.00
C LYS A 337 1.70 -17.61 -11.95
N THR A 338 0.91 -18.14 -11.02
CA THR A 338 -0.48 -17.71 -10.82
C THR A 338 -0.57 -16.24 -10.41
N GLU A 339 0.26 -15.80 -9.45
CA GLU A 339 0.24 -14.43 -8.93
C GLU A 339 0.69 -13.40 -9.98
N LEU A 340 1.70 -13.76 -10.79
CA LEU A 340 2.22 -12.89 -11.85
C LEU A 340 1.29 -12.80 -13.06
N THR A 341 0.46 -13.81 -13.29
CA THR A 341 -0.51 -13.77 -14.38
C THR A 341 -1.65 -12.79 -14.02
N PRO A 342 -1.86 -11.71 -14.77
CA PRO A 342 -2.93 -10.75 -14.52
C PRO A 342 -4.32 -11.39 -14.68
N ALA A 343 -5.27 -10.94 -13.85
CA ALA A 343 -6.68 -11.31 -13.96
C ALA A 343 -7.38 -10.47 -15.05
N SER A 344 -6.93 -10.63 -16.30
CA SER A 344 -7.49 -9.93 -17.48
C SER A 344 -8.30 -10.90 -18.36
N LEU A 345 -9.18 -10.36 -19.23
CA LEU A 345 -9.96 -11.19 -20.16
C LEU A 345 -9.09 -11.95 -21.18
N ASP A 346 -7.86 -11.49 -21.42
CA ASP A 346 -6.94 -12.11 -22.35
C ASP A 346 -6.17 -13.25 -21.69
N GLU A 347 -5.77 -13.08 -20.43
CA GLU A 347 -4.83 -13.99 -19.74
C GLU A 347 -5.52 -14.90 -18.70
N TYR A 348 -6.81 -14.69 -18.38
CA TYR A 348 -7.47 -15.45 -17.31
C TYR A 348 -7.46 -16.96 -17.52
N ARG A 349 -7.49 -17.45 -18.77
CA ARG A 349 -7.47 -18.90 -19.04
C ARG A 349 -6.15 -19.51 -18.59
N GLN A 350 -5.04 -18.80 -18.82
CA GLN A 350 -3.72 -19.19 -18.36
C GLN A 350 -3.64 -19.13 -16.83
N LYS A 351 -4.21 -18.08 -16.21
CA LYS A 351 -4.29 -18.00 -14.75
C LYS A 351 -5.10 -19.16 -14.15
N ILE A 352 -6.24 -19.52 -14.74
CA ILE A 352 -7.04 -20.69 -14.33
C ILE A 352 -6.25 -21.99 -14.49
N TYR A 353 -5.49 -22.13 -15.58
CA TYR A 353 -4.64 -23.30 -15.78
C TYR A 353 -3.61 -23.46 -14.66
N TYR A 354 -2.89 -22.39 -14.28
CA TYR A 354 -1.96 -22.45 -13.15
C TYR A 354 -2.68 -22.70 -11.82
N LEU A 355 -3.83 -22.05 -11.61
CA LEU A 355 -4.66 -22.27 -10.42
C LEU A 355 -5.11 -23.73 -10.28
N GLN A 356 -5.45 -24.40 -11.38
CA GLN A 356 -5.82 -25.83 -11.38
C GLN A 356 -4.66 -26.75 -11.00
N LYS A 357 -3.40 -26.35 -11.20
CA LYS A 357 -2.23 -27.10 -10.72
C LYS A 357 -2.11 -27.09 -9.19
N LEU A 358 -2.86 -26.24 -8.48
CA LEU A 358 -2.95 -26.21 -7.01
C LEU A 358 -3.95 -27.23 -6.44
N ASP A 359 -4.43 -28.16 -7.26
CA ASP A 359 -5.24 -29.30 -6.80
C ASP A 359 -4.43 -30.22 -5.86
N PRO A 360 -5.02 -30.72 -4.76
CA PRO A 360 -4.32 -31.55 -3.79
C PRO A 360 -3.66 -32.79 -4.41
N ILE A 361 -4.21 -33.39 -5.47
CA ILE A 361 -3.63 -34.57 -6.11
C ILE A 361 -2.29 -34.22 -6.78
N VAL A 362 -2.19 -33.03 -7.36
CA VAL A 362 -0.97 -32.53 -8.00
C VAL A 362 0.02 -32.08 -6.92
N CYS A 363 -0.42 -31.22 -6.00
CA CYS A 363 0.44 -30.69 -4.94
C CYS A 363 1.00 -31.77 -4.03
N ASN A 364 0.25 -32.81 -3.67
CA ASN A 364 0.74 -33.88 -2.81
C ASN A 364 1.94 -34.62 -3.42
N LYS A 365 2.10 -34.65 -4.75
CA LYS A 365 3.28 -35.22 -5.41
C LYS A 365 4.51 -34.35 -5.20
N LEU A 366 4.34 -33.02 -5.25
CA LEU A 366 5.41 -32.02 -5.11
C LEU A 366 5.81 -31.81 -3.64
N ILE A 367 4.84 -31.86 -2.71
CA ILE A 367 5.08 -31.74 -1.26
C ILE A 367 6.04 -32.80 -0.75
N ASN A 368 5.85 -34.04 -1.20
CA ASN A 368 6.63 -35.18 -0.75
C ASN A 368 8.12 -35.08 -1.14
N SER A 369 8.47 -34.24 -2.11
CA SER A 369 9.85 -34.03 -2.55
C SER A 369 10.55 -32.82 -1.92
N GLU A 370 9.82 -31.85 -1.34
CA GLU A 370 10.35 -30.49 -1.13
C GLU A 370 10.23 -29.93 0.30
N ASN A 371 9.82 -30.75 1.28
CA ASN A 371 9.53 -30.31 2.66
C ASN A 371 8.51 -29.14 2.76
N ALA A 372 7.75 -28.88 1.69
CA ALA A 372 6.72 -27.85 1.65
C ALA A 372 5.46 -28.32 2.39
N SER A 373 4.74 -27.41 3.05
CA SER A 373 3.52 -27.75 3.79
C SER A 373 2.27 -27.72 2.89
N ARG A 374 1.31 -28.64 3.13
CA ARG A 374 -0.05 -28.61 2.56
C ARG A 374 -0.79 -27.29 2.85
N GLU A 375 -0.35 -26.58 3.88
CA GLU A 375 -0.85 -25.26 4.26
C GLU A 375 -0.58 -24.18 3.20
N ILE A 376 0.54 -24.24 2.48
CA ILE A 376 0.96 -23.22 1.50
C ILE A 376 -0.09 -23.04 0.38
N PRO A 377 -0.46 -24.09 -0.39
CA PRO A 377 -1.44 -23.94 -1.47
C PRO A 377 -2.81 -23.54 -0.93
N LEU A 378 -3.24 -24.08 0.22
CA LEU A 378 -4.52 -23.72 0.82
C LEU A 378 -4.59 -22.25 1.23
N ARG A 379 -3.56 -21.74 1.92
CA ARG A 379 -3.49 -20.33 2.33
C ARG A 379 -3.42 -19.39 1.13
N TYR A 380 -2.71 -19.78 0.08
CA TYR A 380 -2.64 -19.03 -1.17
C TYR A 380 -4.01 -18.94 -1.86
N LEU A 381 -4.79 -20.03 -1.91
CA LEU A 381 -6.14 -20.05 -2.47
C LEU A 381 -7.08 -19.08 -1.74
N PHE A 382 -6.96 -18.93 -0.42
CA PHE A 382 -7.70 -17.90 0.33
C PHE A 382 -7.33 -16.49 -0.12
N GLY A 383 -6.06 -16.24 -0.41
CA GLY A 383 -5.58 -14.99 -1.00
C GLY A 383 -6.21 -14.67 -2.35
N ILE A 384 -6.35 -15.68 -3.22
CA ILE A 384 -6.96 -15.53 -4.55
C ILE A 384 -8.43 -15.09 -4.48
N LEU A 385 -9.17 -15.43 -3.42
CA LEU A 385 -10.56 -15.00 -3.26
C LEU A 385 -10.70 -13.47 -3.17
N TYR A 386 -9.64 -12.75 -2.79
CA TYR A 386 -9.59 -11.29 -2.79
C TYR A 386 -9.42 -10.66 -4.16
N GLU A 387 -9.05 -11.43 -5.19
CA GLU A 387 -8.98 -10.89 -6.54
C GLU A 387 -10.39 -10.59 -7.06
N ASN A 388 -10.62 -9.34 -7.45
CA ASN A 388 -11.90 -8.85 -7.96
C ASN A 388 -12.18 -9.31 -9.41
N PHE A 389 -12.08 -10.62 -9.66
CA PHE A 389 -12.30 -11.21 -10.98
C PHE A 389 -13.13 -12.51 -10.87
N LYS A 390 -14.43 -12.37 -11.16
CA LYS A 390 -15.46 -13.39 -10.91
C LYS A 390 -15.16 -14.78 -11.48
N LEU A 391 -14.45 -14.85 -12.61
CA LEU A 391 -14.16 -16.13 -13.28
C LEU A 391 -13.18 -17.00 -12.49
N LEU A 392 -12.41 -16.43 -11.54
CA LEU A 392 -11.50 -17.19 -10.67
C LEU A 392 -12.21 -17.75 -9.44
N TRP A 393 -13.30 -17.12 -8.99
CA TRP A 393 -13.94 -17.47 -7.72
C TRP A 393 -14.47 -18.90 -7.68
N GLU A 394 -15.18 -19.34 -8.71
CA GLU A 394 -15.74 -20.69 -8.75
C GLU A 394 -14.64 -21.78 -8.81
N PRO A 395 -13.61 -21.66 -9.68
CA PRO A 395 -12.44 -22.53 -9.62
C PRO A 395 -11.78 -22.57 -8.24
N SER A 396 -11.52 -21.42 -7.61
CA SER A 396 -10.86 -21.35 -6.30
C SER A 396 -11.70 -22.00 -5.20
N VAL A 397 -13.01 -21.77 -5.19
CA VAL A 397 -13.93 -22.39 -4.22
C VAL A 397 -13.92 -23.91 -4.36
N LYS A 398 -13.92 -24.45 -5.58
CA LYS A 398 -13.83 -25.91 -5.82
C LYS A 398 -12.50 -26.49 -5.34
N LEU A 399 -11.38 -25.80 -5.57
CA LEU A 399 -10.08 -26.23 -5.06
C LEU A 399 -10.05 -26.28 -3.53
N ILE A 400 -10.60 -25.26 -2.86
CA ILE A 400 -10.73 -25.26 -1.38
C ILE A 400 -11.56 -26.46 -0.91
N GLN A 401 -12.64 -26.81 -1.61
CA GLN A 401 -13.45 -27.99 -1.30
C GLN A 401 -12.66 -29.30 -1.50
N SER A 402 -11.86 -29.42 -2.56
CA SER A 402 -10.96 -30.56 -2.76
C SER A 402 -9.94 -30.70 -1.62
N TRP A 403 -9.36 -29.58 -1.17
CA TRP A 403 -8.44 -29.58 -0.02
C TRP A 403 -9.13 -29.98 1.29
N ALA A 404 -10.38 -29.56 1.49
CA ALA A 404 -11.18 -29.97 2.64
C ALA A 404 -11.43 -31.48 2.67
N ALA A 405 -11.54 -32.12 1.50
CA ALA A 405 -11.73 -33.56 1.37
C ALA A 405 -10.41 -34.36 1.53
N ASP A 406 -9.27 -33.81 1.08
CA ASP A 406 -7.96 -34.49 1.13
C ASP A 406 -7.25 -34.39 2.49
N MET A 407 -7.40 -33.27 3.19
CA MET A 407 -6.70 -33.02 4.45
C MET A 407 -7.41 -33.66 5.65
N LYS A 408 -6.66 -33.89 6.74
CA LYS A 408 -7.27 -34.25 8.02
C LYS A 408 -8.18 -33.11 8.48
N ILE A 409 -9.37 -33.47 8.98
CA ILE A 409 -10.41 -32.51 9.39
C ILE A 409 -9.86 -31.43 10.32
N ASN A 410 -9.05 -31.79 11.31
CA ASN A 410 -8.51 -30.81 12.26
C ASN A 410 -7.47 -29.88 11.63
N ASP A 411 -6.58 -30.40 10.79
CA ASP A 411 -5.52 -29.63 10.13
C ASP A 411 -6.13 -28.61 9.16
N PHE A 412 -7.09 -29.05 8.32
CA PHE A 412 -7.85 -28.15 7.44
C PHE A 412 -8.62 -27.11 8.23
N TRP A 413 -9.38 -27.56 9.24
CA TRP A 413 -10.26 -26.67 10.00
C TRP A 413 -9.49 -25.60 10.77
N GLN A 414 -8.32 -25.93 11.30
CA GLN A 414 -7.46 -24.96 11.97
C GLN A 414 -7.15 -23.76 11.06
N ILE A 415 -6.65 -24.04 9.85
CA ILE A 415 -6.31 -22.99 8.86
C ILE A 415 -7.56 -22.25 8.40
N PHE A 416 -8.64 -22.97 8.08
CA PHE A 416 -9.89 -22.40 7.59
C PHE A 416 -10.55 -21.47 8.62
N SER A 417 -10.64 -21.91 9.88
CA SER A 417 -11.28 -21.14 10.95
C SER A 417 -10.44 -19.94 11.38
N GLU A 418 -9.11 -20.05 11.35
CA GLU A 418 -8.19 -18.93 11.57
C GLU A 418 -8.43 -17.80 10.55
N PHE A 419 -8.49 -18.16 9.27
CA PHE A 419 -8.76 -17.21 8.19
C PHE A 419 -10.18 -16.62 8.26
N LEU A 420 -11.20 -17.43 8.54
CA LEU A 420 -12.59 -16.96 8.67
C LEU A 420 -12.75 -15.98 9.85
N SER A 421 -12.09 -16.27 10.98
CA SER A 421 -12.05 -15.37 12.14
C SER A 421 -11.33 -14.06 11.82
N ASP A 422 -10.19 -14.13 11.11
CA ASP A 422 -9.45 -12.96 10.62
C ASP A 422 -10.32 -12.07 9.73
N LEU A 423 -10.97 -12.69 8.75
CA LEU A 423 -11.87 -12.03 7.82
C LEU A 423 -13.03 -11.34 8.54
N THR A 424 -13.64 -12.03 9.50
CA THR A 424 -14.73 -11.46 10.32
C THR A 424 -14.24 -10.23 11.10
N HIS A 425 -13.06 -10.31 11.71
CA HIS A 425 -12.45 -9.19 12.43
C HIS A 425 -12.17 -8.01 11.49
N LYS A 426 -11.61 -8.26 10.30
CA LYS A 426 -11.33 -7.23 9.30
C LYS A 426 -12.59 -6.52 8.79
N ILE A 427 -13.70 -7.24 8.62
CA ILE A 427 -15.01 -6.66 8.26
C ILE A 427 -15.47 -5.69 9.34
N GLU A 428 -15.44 -6.12 10.61
CA GLU A 428 -15.84 -5.30 11.75
C GLU A 428 -14.97 -4.04 11.87
N CYS A 429 -13.64 -4.19 11.79
CA CYS A 429 -12.67 -3.08 11.80
C CYS A 429 -12.93 -2.10 10.67
N LYS A 430 -13.15 -2.59 9.44
CA LYS A 430 -13.44 -1.73 8.27
C LYS A 430 -14.73 -0.93 8.47
N GLY A 431 -15.79 -1.56 8.99
CA GLY A 431 -17.04 -0.88 9.29
C GLY A 431 -16.90 0.16 10.41
N HIS A 432 -16.01 -0.04 11.38
CA HIS A 432 -15.73 0.96 12.42
C HIS A 432 -14.89 2.13 11.90
N ALA A 433 -13.79 1.86 11.18
CA ALA A 433 -12.93 2.89 10.59
C ALA A 433 -13.71 3.84 9.66
N TRP A 434 -14.64 3.30 8.86
CA TRP A 434 -15.51 4.10 7.99
C TRP A 434 -16.38 5.09 8.76
N ARG A 435 -17.00 4.66 9.87
CA ARG A 435 -17.85 5.50 10.72
C ARG A 435 -17.05 6.60 11.42
N LYS A 436 -15.89 6.27 11.97
CA LYS A 436 -14.99 7.25 12.60
C LYS A 436 -14.57 8.35 11.62
N ARG A 437 -14.37 8.00 10.35
CA ARG A 437 -13.97 8.95 9.30
C ARG A 437 -15.10 9.85 8.82
N GLN A 438 -16.32 9.33 8.63
CA GLN A 438 -17.47 10.17 8.28
C GLN A 438 -17.62 11.31 9.30
N ASN A 439 -17.50 11.00 10.59
CA ASN A 439 -17.56 12.00 11.66
C ASN A 439 -16.40 13.02 11.64
N LYS A 440 -15.25 12.70 11.03
CA LYS A 440 -14.08 13.59 10.93
C LYS A 440 -14.09 14.45 9.66
N MET A 441 -14.62 13.95 8.54
CA MET A 441 -14.64 14.70 7.28
C MET A 441 -15.52 15.96 7.36
N ASP A 442 -16.54 15.96 8.20
CA ASP A 442 -17.39 17.12 8.44
C ASP A 442 -16.68 18.29 9.16
N ILE A 443 -15.43 18.10 9.63
CA ILE A 443 -14.69 19.07 10.47
C ILE A 443 -13.48 19.70 9.73
N ASP A 444 -12.92 19.03 8.72
CA ASP A 444 -11.53 19.26 8.26
C ASP A 444 -11.39 19.97 6.89
N GLU A 445 -12.47 20.45 6.26
CA GLU A 445 -12.42 21.08 4.92
C GLU A 445 -11.71 22.45 4.84
N ASN A 446 -11.22 23.01 5.96
CA ASN A 446 -10.65 24.36 6.04
C ASN A 446 -9.10 24.43 6.06
N ASP A 447 -8.38 23.32 6.07
CA ASP A 447 -6.90 23.33 6.11
C ASP A 447 -6.29 23.46 4.70
N MET A 448 -5.71 24.62 4.40
CA MET A 448 -5.05 24.94 3.12
C MET A 448 -3.58 24.46 3.04
N ASP A 449 -3.04 23.88 4.11
CA ASP A 449 -1.66 23.40 4.18
C ASP A 449 -1.56 21.90 3.84
N PHE A 450 -0.60 21.54 2.99
CA PHE A 450 -0.36 20.15 2.62
C PHE A 450 0.12 19.34 3.84
N ASN A 451 -0.68 18.32 4.17
CA ASN A 451 -0.34 17.32 5.17
C ASN A 451 -0.22 15.96 4.47
N LEU A 452 1.01 15.44 4.37
CA LEU A 452 1.28 14.15 3.73
C LEU A 452 0.56 13.02 4.47
N MET A 453 0.50 13.09 5.80
CA MET A 453 -0.20 12.07 6.57
C MET A 453 -1.68 12.01 6.19
N LYS A 454 -2.36 13.16 6.07
CA LYS A 454 -3.75 13.21 5.56
C LYS A 454 -3.86 12.66 4.12
N CYS A 455 -2.88 12.96 3.24
CA CYS A 455 -2.89 12.50 1.85
C CYS A 455 -2.65 11.00 1.71
N LEU A 456 -1.65 10.46 2.40
CA LEU A 456 -1.35 9.04 2.37
C LEU A 456 -2.39 8.23 3.13
N ASP A 457 -2.98 8.79 4.18
CA ASP A 457 -4.15 8.20 4.80
C ASP A 457 -5.31 8.11 3.79
N LYS A 458 -5.58 9.17 3.03
CA LYS A 458 -6.55 9.14 1.93
C LYS A 458 -6.21 8.10 0.85
N TYR A 459 -4.94 7.98 0.46
CA TYR A 459 -4.47 6.96 -0.49
C TYR A 459 -4.67 5.53 0.03
N ARG A 460 -4.24 5.27 1.26
CA ARG A 460 -4.46 4.02 2.00
C ARG A 460 -5.94 3.65 1.99
N TYR A 461 -6.82 4.60 2.32
CA TYR A 461 -8.26 4.37 2.31
C TYR A 461 -8.84 4.10 0.90
N ALA A 462 -8.32 4.74 -0.14
CA ALA A 462 -8.74 4.43 -1.52
C ALA A 462 -8.40 2.97 -1.87
N ASN A 463 -7.22 2.49 -1.50
CA ASN A 463 -6.84 1.08 -1.63
C ASN A 463 -7.71 0.17 -0.75
N MET A 464 -7.99 0.56 0.50
CA MET A 464 -8.88 -0.19 1.40
C MET A 464 -10.30 -0.34 0.85
N ASN A 465 -10.84 0.70 0.22
CA ASN A 465 -12.17 0.66 -0.38
C ASN A 465 -12.26 -0.34 -1.55
N SER A 466 -11.14 -0.64 -2.21
CA SER A 466 -11.09 -1.65 -3.29
C SER A 466 -11.24 -3.09 -2.79
N ILE A 467 -10.90 -3.37 -1.51
CA ILE A 467 -10.95 -4.72 -0.95
C ILE A 467 -12.37 -5.04 -0.48
N ASP A 468 -13.01 -6.01 -1.13
CA ASP A 468 -14.34 -6.48 -0.75
C ASP A 468 -14.27 -7.68 0.20
N TYR A 469 -14.07 -7.39 1.49
CA TYR A 469 -14.10 -8.40 2.55
C TYR A 469 -15.46 -9.11 2.66
N MET A 470 -16.56 -8.43 2.30
CA MET A 470 -17.91 -9.00 2.38
C MET A 470 -18.09 -10.09 1.32
N ASN A 471 -17.69 -9.80 0.08
CA ASN A 471 -17.69 -10.80 -1.00
C ASN A 471 -16.79 -11.99 -0.65
N ASN A 472 -15.62 -11.75 -0.06
CA ASN A 472 -14.74 -12.83 0.41
C ASN A 472 -15.45 -13.73 1.43
N ARG A 473 -16.18 -13.16 2.39
CA ARG A 473 -16.93 -13.95 3.36
C ARG A 473 -18.03 -14.77 2.68
N LEU A 474 -18.70 -14.23 1.67
CA LEU A 474 -19.69 -14.97 0.89
C LEU A 474 -19.06 -16.14 0.14
N LEU A 475 -17.90 -15.96 -0.48
CA LEU A 475 -17.15 -17.03 -1.15
C LEU A 475 -16.71 -18.11 -0.16
N MET A 476 -16.25 -17.71 1.03
CA MET A 476 -15.92 -18.64 2.11
C MET A 476 -17.15 -19.44 2.56
N CYS A 477 -18.30 -18.80 2.78
CA CYS A 477 -19.55 -19.48 3.10
C CYS A 477 -20.01 -20.41 1.96
N LYS A 478 -19.80 -20.02 0.70
CA LYS A 478 -20.07 -20.87 -0.46
C LYS A 478 -19.20 -22.12 -0.44
N SER A 479 -17.92 -21.99 -0.09
CA SER A 479 -17.02 -23.13 0.03
C SER A 479 -17.52 -24.14 1.06
N MET A 480 -18.03 -23.67 2.21
CA MET A 480 -18.58 -24.49 3.30
C MET A 480 -19.73 -25.40 2.85
N GLN A 481 -20.49 -25.02 1.81
CA GLN A 481 -21.55 -25.87 1.26
C GLN A 481 -20.98 -27.18 0.70
N GLY A 482 -19.75 -27.18 0.19
CA GLY A 482 -19.08 -28.35 -0.36
C GLY A 482 -18.46 -29.28 0.69
N PHE A 483 -18.33 -28.83 1.95
CA PHE A 483 -17.82 -29.63 3.07
C PHE A 483 -18.70 -29.46 4.32
N ALA A 484 -20.03 -29.46 4.12
CA ALA A 484 -21.00 -29.24 5.19
C ALA A 484 -20.82 -30.22 6.37
N SER A 485 -20.46 -31.48 6.11
CA SER A 485 -20.19 -32.49 7.15
C SER A 485 -19.05 -32.09 8.09
N ILE A 486 -18.01 -31.41 7.60
CA ILE A 486 -16.94 -30.88 8.43
C ILE A 486 -17.47 -29.73 9.30
N CYS A 487 -18.29 -28.86 8.72
CA CYS A 487 -18.88 -27.71 9.43
C CYS A 487 -19.84 -28.14 10.55
N GLU A 488 -20.67 -29.17 10.31
CA GLU A 488 -21.56 -29.74 11.32
C GLU A 488 -20.77 -30.22 12.56
N GLY A 489 -19.65 -30.90 12.35
CA GLY A 489 -18.75 -31.34 13.43
C GLY A 489 -18.06 -30.20 14.19
N LYS A 490 -18.07 -28.97 13.65
CA LYS A 490 -17.39 -27.79 14.21
C LYS A 490 -18.34 -26.66 14.56
N THR A 491 -19.64 -26.94 14.66
CA THR A 491 -20.72 -25.99 14.97
C THR A 491 -20.42 -25.10 16.19
N ARG A 492 -19.78 -25.64 17.25
CA ARG A 492 -19.39 -24.87 18.45
C ARG A 492 -18.47 -23.67 18.15
N MET A 493 -17.68 -23.73 17.08
CA MET A 493 -16.79 -22.65 16.64
C MET A 493 -17.47 -21.69 15.65
N LEU A 494 -18.47 -22.17 14.91
CA LEU A 494 -19.22 -21.36 13.94
C LEU A 494 -20.30 -20.49 14.59
N ILE A 495 -20.99 -21.02 15.61
CA ILE A 495 -22.07 -20.30 16.31
C ILE A 495 -21.62 -18.93 16.85
N PRO A 496 -20.46 -18.78 17.52
CA PRO A 496 -19.99 -17.48 17.97
C PRO A 496 -19.79 -16.46 16.84
N LEU A 497 -19.27 -16.90 15.68
CA LEU A 497 -19.10 -16.04 14.51
C LEU A 497 -20.45 -15.60 13.94
N PHE A 498 -21.44 -16.49 13.92
CA PHE A 498 -22.81 -16.15 13.52
C PHE A 498 -23.44 -15.12 14.45
N PHE A 499 -23.32 -15.28 15.78
CA PHE A 499 -23.84 -14.29 16.73
C PHE A 499 -23.13 -12.94 16.62
N ARG A 500 -21.81 -12.93 16.37
CA ARG A 500 -21.06 -11.69 16.07
C ARG A 500 -21.63 -11.00 14.84
N PHE A 501 -21.84 -11.72 13.75
CA PHE A 501 -22.47 -11.19 12.55
C PHE A 501 -23.85 -10.57 12.84
N MET A 502 -24.71 -11.29 13.57
CA MET A 502 -26.05 -10.80 13.92
C MET A 502 -25.98 -9.47 14.71
N ASN A 503 -25.11 -9.41 15.72
CA ASN A 503 -25.00 -8.26 16.61
C ASN A 503 -24.27 -7.07 15.98
N ASN A 504 -23.21 -7.34 15.21
CA ASN A 504 -22.32 -6.29 14.71
C ASN A 504 -22.70 -5.75 13.35
N GLU A 505 -23.46 -6.50 12.55
CA GLU A 505 -23.80 -6.14 11.19
C GLU A 505 -25.32 -6.13 11.00
N TYR A 506 -25.99 -7.28 11.17
CA TYR A 506 -27.40 -7.43 10.81
C TYR A 506 -28.32 -6.48 11.58
N TYR A 507 -28.31 -6.54 12.93
CA TYR A 507 -29.18 -5.70 13.74
C TYR A 507 -28.81 -4.22 13.67
N LYS A 508 -27.54 -3.88 13.37
CA LYS A 508 -27.13 -2.47 13.24
C LYS A 508 -27.63 -1.86 11.94
N GLU A 509 -27.58 -2.60 10.83
CA GLU A 509 -28.14 -2.16 9.56
C GLU A 509 -29.68 -2.09 9.61
N GLU A 510 -30.34 -3.05 10.26
CA GLU A 510 -31.80 -2.99 10.47
C GLU A 510 -32.21 -1.74 11.25
N ASN A 511 -31.54 -1.44 12.36
CA ASN A 511 -31.78 -0.22 13.13
C ASN A 511 -31.53 1.07 12.33
N ARG A 512 -30.56 1.06 11.41
CA ARG A 512 -30.27 2.19 10.50
C ARG A 512 -31.36 2.39 9.44
N LEU A 513 -31.86 1.30 8.87
CA LEU A 513 -32.97 1.34 7.92
C LEU A 513 -34.27 1.80 8.61
N LEU A 514 -34.47 1.39 9.85
CA LEU A 514 -35.59 1.85 10.66
C LEU A 514 -35.45 3.34 11.00
N SER A 515 -34.29 3.83 11.43
CA SER A 515 -34.09 5.25 11.76
C SER A 515 -34.23 6.17 10.54
N THR A 516 -33.69 5.77 9.38
CA THR A 516 -33.86 6.53 8.12
C THR A 516 -35.33 6.56 7.63
N SER A 517 -36.09 5.48 7.85
CA SER A 517 -37.54 5.45 7.58
C SER A 517 -38.32 6.40 8.50
N TYR A 518 -37.97 6.49 9.78
CA TYR A 518 -38.57 7.44 10.72
C TYR A 518 -38.24 8.92 10.38
N ASP A 519 -37.03 9.20 9.90
CA ASP A 519 -36.62 10.55 9.46
C ASP A 519 -37.35 10.98 8.17
N ASP A 520 -37.63 10.06 7.25
CA ASP A 520 -38.42 10.35 6.04
C ASP A 520 -39.92 10.54 6.36
N LEU A 521 -40.45 9.81 7.35
CA LEU A 521 -41.82 9.99 7.84
C LEU A 521 -42.00 11.34 8.56
N THR A 522 -41.03 11.77 9.38
CA THR A 522 -41.05 13.07 10.05
C THR A 522 -40.86 14.25 9.08
N LYS A 523 -40.04 14.09 8.03
CA LYS A 523 -39.95 15.07 6.92
C LYS A 523 -41.22 15.16 6.07
N LYS A 524 -41.95 14.06 5.89
CA LYS A 524 -43.29 14.10 5.25
C LYS A 524 -44.35 14.75 6.15
N TYR A 525 -44.32 14.51 7.46
CA TYR A 525 -45.25 15.14 8.40
C TYR A 525 -45.04 16.66 8.53
N THR A 526 -43.79 17.12 8.48
CA THR A 526 -43.46 18.56 8.54
C THR A 526 -43.82 19.30 7.25
N ARG A 527 -43.76 18.64 6.08
CA ARG A 527 -44.27 19.20 4.80
C ARG A 527 -45.79 19.11 4.64
N GLY A 528 -46.47 18.20 5.34
CA GLY A 528 -47.92 18.08 5.33
C GLY A 528 -48.65 19.12 6.20
N ASN A 529 -47.98 19.70 7.20
CA ASN A 529 -48.52 20.72 8.10
C ASN A 529 -48.16 22.16 7.70
N SER A 530 -47.62 22.36 6.49
CA SER A 530 -47.26 23.68 5.93
C SER A 530 -47.97 23.97 4.61
N ASN A 531 -49.21 23.51 4.48
CA ASN A 531 -50.17 23.96 3.47
C ASN A 531 -51.40 24.57 4.12
#